data_AF-A0A351IVU4-F1
#
_entry.id   AF-A0A351IVU4-F1
#
_cell.length_a   1.000
_cell.length_b   1.000
_cell.length_c   1.000
_cell.angle_alpha   90.00
_cell.angle_beta   90.00
_cell.angle_gamma   90.00
#
_symmetry.space_group_name_H-M   'P 1'
#
loop_
_entity.id
_entity.type
_entity.pdbx_description
1 polymer ?
#
loop_
_entity_poly.entity_id
_entity_poly.type
_entity_poly.pdbx_seq_one_letter_code
_entity_poly.pdbx_strand_id
1 'polypeptide(L)'
;MWTSVVRDALLQDSAAAARDAILAADLAGAHSFLVFDASGEGHMVEAFPTARPTVTLDADALVHTNHALWNEAVALEAPKHDVLKDSSTRRRARALELLDRDGIDEHVLMAVTRDDGAICQVSREPFHIESSGAVIMRPRTLDFWAVWGLPSHNEYVHVPFAA
;
A
#
# COMPACT_ATOMS: atom_id res chain seq x y z
N MET A 1 -2.43 -0.04 18.98
CA MET A 1 -1.81 -0.94 17.98
C MET A 1 -2.21 -0.43 16.59
N TRP A 2 -1.37 -0.56 15.56
CA TRP A 2 -1.68 -0.04 14.22
C TRP A 2 -3.00 -0.55 13.63
N THR A 3 -3.43 -1.77 13.98
CA THR A 3 -4.73 -2.33 13.56
C THR A 3 -5.91 -1.53 14.09
N SER A 4 -5.80 -0.92 15.28
CA SER A 4 -6.83 -0.04 15.82
C SER A 4 -6.95 1.25 15.00
N VAL A 5 -5.82 1.76 14.50
CA VAL A 5 -5.79 2.94 13.61
C VAL A 5 -6.42 2.63 12.27
N VAL A 6 -6.14 1.44 11.70
CA VAL A 6 -6.83 0.97 10.49
C VAL A 6 -8.34 0.88 10.71
N ARG A 7 -8.78 0.32 11.84
CA ARG A 7 -10.20 0.22 12.17
C ARG A 7 -10.85 1.60 12.30
N ASP A 8 -10.18 2.53 12.98
CA ASP A 8 -10.70 3.90 13.16
C ASP A 8 -10.81 4.63 11.82
N ALA A 9 -9.79 4.52 10.95
CA ALA A 9 -9.82 5.07 9.59
C ALA A 9 -10.96 4.48 8.73
N LEU A 10 -11.21 3.17 8.83
CA LEU A 10 -12.29 2.49 8.11
C LEU A 10 -13.71 2.84 8.62
N LEU A 11 -13.83 3.47 9.79
CA LEU A 11 -15.10 3.98 10.33
C LEU A 11 -15.43 5.40 9.86
N GLN A 12 -14.52 6.06 9.13
CA GLN A 12 -14.72 7.43 8.67
C GLN A 12 -15.41 7.48 7.30
N ASP A 13 -16.16 8.55 7.06
CA ASP A 13 -16.97 8.71 5.85
C ASP A 13 -16.22 9.33 4.66
N SER A 14 -14.97 9.74 4.84
CA SER A 14 -14.15 10.38 3.78
C SER A 14 -12.66 10.09 3.94
N ALA A 15 -11.91 10.21 2.84
CA ALA A 15 -10.47 10.05 2.85
C ALA A 15 -9.79 11.10 3.75
N ALA A 16 -10.29 12.33 3.78
CA ALA A 16 -9.80 13.39 4.65
C ALA A 16 -10.01 13.06 6.14
N ALA A 17 -11.20 12.60 6.54
CA ALA A 17 -11.48 12.21 7.91
C ALA A 17 -10.64 10.98 8.33
N ALA A 18 -10.48 10.00 7.43
CA ALA A 18 -9.61 8.85 7.66
C ALA A 18 -8.14 9.26 7.85
N ARG A 19 -7.63 10.18 7.02
CA ARG A 19 -6.30 10.79 7.18
C ARG A 19 -6.18 11.46 8.56
N ASP A 20 -7.15 12.27 8.96
CA ASP A 20 -7.10 12.99 10.23
C ASP A 20 -7.12 12.05 11.44
N ALA A 21 -7.89 10.96 11.37
CA ALA A 21 -7.88 9.89 12.38
C ALA A 21 -6.48 9.24 12.50
N ILE A 22 -5.82 8.94 11.37
CA ILE A 22 -4.44 8.43 11.35
C ILE A 22 -3.46 9.44 11.96
N LEU A 23 -3.59 10.72 11.59
CA LEU A 23 -2.73 11.80 12.06
C LEU A 23 -2.95 12.15 13.54
N ALA A 24 -4.11 11.82 14.12
CA ALA A 24 -4.38 12.01 15.54
C ALA A 24 -3.93 10.82 16.41
N ALA A 25 -3.70 9.64 15.81
CA ALA A 25 -3.39 8.44 16.57
C ALA A 25 -2.04 8.49 17.28
N ASP A 26 -1.98 7.92 18.49
CA ASP A 26 -0.73 7.67 19.20
C ASP A 26 -0.09 6.36 18.68
N LEU A 27 0.97 6.51 17.90
CA LEU A 27 1.68 5.40 17.27
C LEU A 27 2.92 5.01 18.08
N ALA A 28 3.10 3.71 18.30
CA ALA A 28 4.29 3.14 18.91
C ALA A 28 5.36 2.69 17.89
N GLY A 29 5.05 2.75 16.60
CA GLY A 29 5.92 2.31 15.50
C GLY A 29 5.55 2.99 14.19
N ALA A 30 6.38 2.81 13.17
CA ALA A 30 6.23 3.43 11.87
C ALA A 30 5.38 2.56 10.92
N HIS A 31 4.39 3.17 10.28
CA HIS A 31 3.53 2.54 9.27
C HIS A 31 3.20 3.51 8.15
N SER A 32 3.03 2.99 6.93
CA SER A 32 2.46 3.77 5.83
C SER A 32 0.98 3.43 5.68
N PHE A 33 0.16 4.46 5.50
CA PHE A 33 -1.28 4.34 5.28
C PHE A 33 -1.66 5.01 3.97
N LEU A 34 -2.39 4.28 3.13
CA LEU A 34 -3.00 4.80 1.91
C LEU A 34 -4.51 4.79 2.08
N VAL A 35 -5.13 5.96 2.02
CA VAL A 35 -6.59 6.11 2.14
C VAL A 35 -7.15 6.74 0.88
N PHE A 36 -8.32 6.27 0.45
CA PHE A 36 -9.08 6.78 -0.67
C PHE A 36 -10.57 6.72 -0.36
N ASP A 37 -11.36 7.60 -0.97
CA ASP A 37 -12.82 7.50 -0.94
C ASP A 37 -13.44 7.48 -2.35
N ALA A 38 -14.75 7.31 -2.39
CA ALA A 38 -15.51 7.18 -3.64
C ALA A 38 -15.52 8.46 -4.50
N SER A 39 -15.20 9.63 -3.93
CA SER A 39 -15.09 10.88 -4.69
C SER A 39 -13.85 10.89 -5.60
N GLY A 40 -12.83 10.11 -5.22
CA GLY A 40 -11.52 10.10 -5.87
C GLY A 40 -10.46 10.86 -5.06
N GLU A 41 -10.82 11.44 -3.91
CA GLU A 41 -9.84 11.97 -2.97
C GLU A 41 -9.05 10.82 -2.33
N GLY A 42 -7.75 11.03 -2.16
CA GLY A 42 -6.91 10.09 -1.42
C GLY A 42 -5.65 10.73 -0.86
N HIS A 43 -5.10 10.09 0.17
CA HIS A 43 -3.92 10.56 0.90
C HIS A 43 -3.00 9.39 1.21
N MET A 44 -1.68 9.61 1.10
CA MET A 44 -0.67 8.72 1.64
C MET A 44 -0.03 9.38 2.86
N VAL A 45 0.04 8.64 3.96
CA VAL A 45 0.62 9.08 5.23
C VAL A 45 1.72 8.11 5.64
N GLU A 46 2.97 8.57 5.70
CA GLU A 46 4.05 7.84 6.38
C GLU A 46 4.03 8.22 7.86
N ALA A 47 3.29 7.47 8.66
CA ALA A 47 3.03 7.81 10.05
C ALA A 47 4.09 7.20 10.97
N PHE A 48 5.04 8.02 11.40
CA PHE A 48 5.96 7.73 12.49
C PHE A 48 5.43 8.36 13.80
N PRO A 49 5.94 7.92 14.97
CA PRO A 49 5.55 8.52 16.24
C PRO A 49 5.78 10.03 16.29
N THR A 50 6.89 10.51 15.70
CA THR A 50 7.36 11.91 15.78
C THR A 50 7.41 12.66 14.45
N ALA A 51 7.13 12.02 13.31
CA ALA A 51 6.97 12.68 12.02
C ALA A 51 5.86 12.00 11.21
N ARG A 52 5.06 12.77 10.47
CA ARG A 52 3.90 12.23 9.74
C ARG A 52 3.77 12.88 8.36
N PRO A 53 4.80 12.83 7.50
CA PRO A 53 4.71 13.38 6.16
C PRO A 53 3.51 12.78 5.44
N THR A 54 2.74 13.67 4.82
CA THR A 54 1.48 13.36 4.17
C THR A 54 1.44 14.04 2.82
N VAL A 55 0.94 13.32 1.82
CA VAL A 55 0.64 13.89 0.50
C VAL A 55 -0.78 13.53 0.08
N THR A 56 -1.42 14.47 -0.59
CA THR A 56 -2.65 14.21 -1.34
C THR A 56 -2.28 13.57 -2.67
N LEU A 57 -3.07 12.59 -3.08
CA LEU A 57 -2.85 11.85 -4.31
C LEU A 57 -3.35 12.66 -5.50
N ASP A 58 -2.68 12.50 -6.63
CA ASP A 58 -2.97 13.22 -7.87
C ASP A 58 -2.92 12.23 -9.05
N ALA A 59 -2.80 12.73 -10.28
CA ALA A 59 -2.81 11.93 -11.50
C ALA A 59 -1.72 10.85 -11.55
N ASP A 60 -0.55 11.10 -10.95
CA ASP A 60 0.58 10.18 -11.00
C ASP A 60 0.46 9.06 -9.96
N ALA A 61 0.86 7.85 -10.36
CA ALA A 61 0.84 6.69 -9.48
C ALA A 61 1.82 6.87 -8.30
N LEU A 62 1.31 6.70 -7.07
CA LEU A 62 2.13 6.68 -5.86
C LEU A 62 2.31 5.24 -5.37
N VAL A 63 3.56 4.78 -5.35
CA VAL A 63 3.94 3.45 -4.85
C VAL A 63 4.74 3.57 -3.57
N HIS A 64 4.28 2.86 -2.54
CA HIS A 64 4.99 2.65 -1.28
C HIS A 64 5.35 1.18 -1.08
N THR A 65 6.47 0.91 -0.42
CA THR A 65 6.90 -0.46 -0.09
C THR A 65 7.20 -0.60 1.40
N ASN A 66 8.43 -0.90 1.80
CA ASN A 66 8.80 -1.10 3.20
C ASN A 66 9.98 -0.22 3.61
N HIS A 67 10.11 0.93 2.94
CA HIS A 67 11.02 2.02 3.30
C HIS A 67 10.33 3.36 3.25
N ALA A 68 10.85 4.28 4.06
CA ALA A 68 10.43 5.67 4.05
C ALA A 68 10.77 6.34 2.70
N LEU A 69 9.89 7.22 2.24
CA LEU A 69 10.01 7.96 0.99
C LEU A 69 10.31 9.43 1.24
N TRP A 70 9.72 10.01 2.29
CA TRP A 70 9.89 11.44 2.58
C TRP A 70 11.04 11.67 3.55
N ASN A 71 11.83 12.72 3.32
CA ASN A 71 13.05 13.01 4.09
C ASN A 71 12.83 13.01 5.62
N GLU A 72 11.69 13.54 6.08
CA GLU A 72 11.30 13.57 7.50
C GLU A 72 11.14 12.16 8.10
N ALA A 73 10.58 11.22 7.32
CA ALA A 73 10.42 9.83 7.72
C ALA A 73 11.72 9.04 7.54
N VAL A 74 12.48 9.29 6.47
CA VAL A 74 13.79 8.66 6.21
C VAL A 74 14.77 8.94 7.35
N ALA A 75 14.75 10.15 7.91
CA ALA A 75 15.59 10.51 9.06
C ALA A 75 15.28 9.70 10.34
N LEU A 76 14.09 9.11 10.43
CA LEU A 76 13.62 8.32 11.58
C LEU A 76 13.62 6.81 11.31
N GLU A 77 13.87 6.40 10.08
CA GLU A 77 13.84 4.99 9.69
C GLU A 77 14.93 4.21 10.43
N ALA A 78 14.53 3.14 11.11
CA ALA A 78 15.47 2.26 11.77
C ALA A 78 16.39 1.55 10.75
N PRO A 79 17.65 1.25 11.11
CA PRO A 79 18.53 0.47 10.26
C PRO A 79 17.88 -0.85 9.84
N LYS A 80 18.03 -1.20 8.56
CA LYS A 80 17.51 -2.44 7.99
C LYS A 80 18.63 -3.17 7.28
N HIS A 81 18.52 -4.49 7.21
CA HIS A 81 19.45 -5.31 6.45
C HIS A 81 19.46 -4.91 4.96
N ASP A 82 20.63 -4.77 4.35
CA ASP A 82 20.80 -4.25 2.98
C ASP A 82 19.96 -5.03 1.96
N VAL A 83 19.97 -6.36 2.03
CA VAL A 83 19.12 -7.22 1.17
C VAL A 83 17.63 -6.86 1.23
N LEU A 84 17.09 -6.55 2.41
CA LEU A 84 15.68 -6.14 2.54
C LEU A 84 15.46 -4.73 1.98
N LYS A 85 16.46 -3.86 2.12
CA LYS A 85 16.46 -2.50 1.57
C LYS A 85 16.46 -2.49 0.04
N ASP A 86 17.31 -3.32 -0.55
CA ASP A 86 17.42 -3.49 -1.99
C ASP A 86 16.16 -4.15 -2.57
N SER A 87 15.61 -5.18 -1.91
CA SER A 87 14.33 -5.80 -2.32
C SER A 87 13.22 -4.76 -2.41
N SER A 88 13.07 -3.95 -1.37
CA SER A 88 11.99 -2.98 -1.29
C SER A 88 12.17 -1.79 -2.24
N THR A 89 13.41 -1.38 -2.50
CA THR A 89 13.73 -0.39 -3.54
C THR A 89 13.41 -0.92 -4.94
N ARG A 90 13.84 -2.15 -5.26
CA ARG A 90 13.55 -2.79 -6.56
C ARG A 90 12.06 -2.99 -6.79
N ARG A 91 11.31 -3.42 -5.78
CA ARG A 91 9.85 -3.53 -5.84
C ARG A 91 9.18 -2.22 -6.20
N ARG A 92 9.59 -1.14 -5.55
CA ARG A 92 9.04 0.19 -5.82
C ARG A 92 9.36 0.65 -7.24
N ALA A 93 10.61 0.51 -7.67
CA ALA A 93 11.03 0.88 -9.02
C ALA A 93 10.25 0.08 -10.09
N ARG A 94 10.10 -1.23 -9.89
CA ARG A 94 9.35 -2.10 -10.81
C ARG A 94 7.87 -1.74 -10.87
N ALA A 95 7.23 -1.47 -9.74
CA ALA A 95 5.84 -1.06 -9.72
C ALA A 95 5.64 0.29 -10.43
N LEU A 96 6.53 1.26 -10.22
CA LEU A 96 6.47 2.54 -10.93
C LEU A 96 6.64 2.36 -12.44
N GLU A 97 7.60 1.54 -12.88
CA GLU A 97 7.78 1.22 -14.30
C GLU A 97 6.51 0.61 -14.93
N LEU A 98 5.86 -0.31 -14.22
CA LEU A 98 4.64 -0.96 -14.72
C LEU A 98 3.42 -0.01 -14.74
N LEU A 99 3.42 1.01 -13.89
CA LEU A 99 2.35 2.00 -13.74
C LEU A 99 2.61 3.29 -14.53
N ASP A 100 3.78 3.45 -15.16
CA ASP A 100 4.15 4.60 -16.00
C ASP A 100 3.46 4.52 -17.37
N ARG A 101 2.13 4.61 -17.37
CA ARG A 101 1.27 4.50 -18.54
C ARG A 101 -0.15 4.99 -18.24
N ASP A 102 -0.84 5.40 -19.30
CA ASP A 102 -2.27 5.70 -19.25
C ASP A 102 -3.14 4.43 -19.19
N GLY A 103 -4.40 4.62 -18.83
CA GLY A 103 -5.43 3.58 -18.92
C GLY A 103 -5.25 2.46 -17.89
N ILE A 104 -4.81 2.80 -16.68
CA ILE A 104 -4.72 1.85 -15.56
C ILE A 104 -6.14 1.40 -15.18
N ASP A 105 -6.41 0.11 -15.38
CA ASP A 105 -7.62 -0.58 -14.92
C ASP A 105 -7.29 -1.68 -13.90
N GLU A 106 -8.30 -2.40 -13.43
CA GLU A 106 -8.10 -3.50 -12.48
C GLU A 106 -7.20 -4.61 -13.03
N HIS A 107 -7.22 -4.88 -14.33
CA HIS A 107 -6.40 -5.93 -14.94
C HIS A 107 -4.92 -5.54 -14.93
N VAL A 108 -4.61 -4.27 -15.20
CA VAL A 108 -3.25 -3.74 -15.06
C VAL A 108 -2.78 -3.85 -13.61
N LEU A 109 -3.61 -3.46 -12.64
CA LEU A 109 -3.25 -3.55 -11.22
C LEU A 109 -3.07 -5.01 -10.75
N MET A 110 -3.92 -5.93 -11.20
CA MET A 110 -3.73 -7.37 -10.96
C MET A 110 -2.41 -7.86 -11.56
N ALA A 111 -2.06 -7.46 -12.78
CA ALA A 111 -0.79 -7.82 -13.40
C ALA A 111 0.41 -7.29 -12.61
N VAL A 112 0.35 -6.06 -12.08
CA VAL A 112 1.40 -5.48 -11.22
C VAL A 112 1.63 -6.35 -9.98
N THR A 113 0.56 -6.73 -9.28
CA THR A 113 0.69 -7.60 -8.09
C THR A 113 1.14 -9.03 -8.41
N ARG A 114 0.97 -9.48 -9.67
CA ARG A 114 1.42 -10.78 -10.18
C ARG A 114 2.87 -10.79 -10.64
N ASP A 115 3.53 -9.65 -10.77
CA ASP A 115 4.92 -9.56 -11.22
C ASP A 115 5.84 -10.40 -10.31
N ASP A 116 6.30 -11.55 -10.83
CA ASP A 116 7.15 -12.51 -10.13
C ASP A 116 8.65 -12.15 -10.20
N GLY A 117 8.98 -11.10 -10.97
CA GLY A 117 10.34 -10.57 -11.10
C GLY A 117 10.78 -9.78 -9.87
N ALA A 118 9.89 -8.95 -9.32
CA ALA A 118 10.19 -8.16 -8.13
C ALA A 118 9.06 -8.10 -7.10
N ILE A 119 7.79 -8.05 -7.48
CA ILE A 119 6.68 -7.65 -6.58
C ILE A 119 6.10 -8.85 -5.80
N CYS A 120 5.60 -9.86 -6.49
CA CYS A 120 5.08 -11.10 -5.92
C CYS A 120 6.25 -11.89 -5.30
N GLN A 121 6.42 -11.78 -3.98
CA GLN A 121 7.54 -12.40 -3.27
C GLN A 121 7.25 -13.88 -3.02
N VAL A 122 8.23 -14.73 -3.32
CA VAL A 122 8.26 -16.13 -2.90
C VAL A 122 9.23 -16.30 -1.74
N SER A 123 8.90 -17.20 -0.80
CA SER A 123 9.76 -17.45 0.37
C SER A 123 11.14 -17.95 -0.04
N ARG A 124 12.19 -17.24 0.41
CA ARG A 124 13.59 -17.60 0.17
C ARG A 124 14.45 -17.28 1.40
N GLU A 125 15.51 -18.05 1.59
CA GLU A 125 16.52 -17.76 2.60
C GLU A 125 17.15 -16.36 2.37
N PRO A 126 17.58 -15.66 3.43
CA PRO A 126 17.46 -16.04 4.84
C PRO A 126 16.18 -15.54 5.53
N PHE A 127 15.33 -14.76 4.83
CA PHE A 127 14.25 -14.01 5.48
C PHE A 127 12.88 -14.68 5.42
N HIS A 128 12.65 -15.58 4.45
CA HIS A 128 11.40 -16.32 4.29
C HIS A 128 10.14 -15.43 4.25
N ILE A 129 10.24 -14.26 3.59
CA ILE A 129 9.12 -13.36 3.36
C ILE A 129 8.43 -13.75 2.05
N GLU A 130 7.10 -13.89 2.09
CA GLU A 130 6.28 -14.32 0.96
C GLU A 130 5.01 -13.46 0.86
N SER A 131 4.55 -13.22 -0.38
CA SER A 131 3.25 -12.62 -0.63
C SER A 131 2.13 -13.61 -0.27
N SER A 132 1.29 -13.24 0.70
CA SER A 132 0.18 -14.08 1.17
C SER A 132 -1.17 -13.78 0.51
N GLY A 133 -1.22 -12.78 -0.36
CA GLY A 133 -2.42 -12.32 -1.03
C GLY A 133 -2.23 -10.91 -1.56
N ALA A 134 -3.26 -10.43 -2.25
CA ALA A 134 -3.34 -9.05 -2.73
C ALA A 134 -4.81 -8.65 -2.93
N VAL A 135 -5.05 -7.34 -2.94
CA VAL A 135 -6.37 -6.75 -3.16
C VAL A 135 -6.28 -5.62 -4.17
N ILE A 136 -7.27 -5.53 -5.04
CA ILE A 136 -7.49 -4.40 -5.95
C ILE A 136 -8.83 -3.77 -5.58
N MET A 137 -8.87 -2.46 -5.42
CA MET A 137 -10.08 -1.72 -5.05
C MET A 137 -10.34 -0.59 -6.04
N ARG A 138 -11.61 -0.37 -6.38
CA ARG A 138 -12.08 0.82 -7.10
C ARG A 138 -13.11 1.54 -6.21
N PRO A 139 -12.67 2.49 -5.36
CA PRO A 139 -13.53 3.11 -4.35
C PRO A 139 -14.82 3.71 -4.91
N ARG A 140 -14.76 4.35 -6.09
CA ARG A 140 -15.93 4.97 -6.72
C ARG A 140 -17.06 3.98 -7.06
N THR A 141 -16.70 2.78 -7.50
CA THR A 141 -17.67 1.75 -7.93
C THR A 141 -17.90 0.69 -6.87
N LEU A 142 -17.21 0.78 -5.72
CA LEU A 142 -17.18 -0.23 -4.68
C LEU A 142 -16.78 -1.62 -5.21
N ASP A 143 -16.01 -1.67 -6.30
CA ASP A 143 -15.46 -2.95 -6.73
C ASP A 143 -14.24 -3.32 -5.89
N PHE A 144 -14.20 -4.58 -5.49
CA PHE A 144 -13.10 -5.16 -4.75
C PHE A 144 -12.78 -6.53 -5.33
N TRP A 145 -11.51 -6.77 -5.62
CA TRP A 145 -10.99 -8.08 -5.98
C TRP A 145 -9.95 -8.50 -4.97
N ALA A 146 -9.94 -9.78 -4.60
CA ALA A 146 -8.91 -10.35 -3.74
C ALA A 146 -8.37 -11.65 -4.30
N VAL A 147 -7.12 -11.92 -3.96
CA VAL A 147 -6.47 -13.21 -4.17
C VAL A 147 -5.85 -13.68 -2.86
N TRP A 148 -6.04 -14.96 -2.55
CA TRP A 148 -5.40 -15.62 -1.42
C TRP A 148 -4.18 -16.40 -1.89
N GLY A 149 -3.08 -16.32 -1.14
CA GLY A 149 -1.79 -16.90 -1.53
C GLY A 149 -1.03 -16.04 -2.54
N LEU A 150 -0.01 -16.61 -3.17
CA LEU A 150 0.81 -15.94 -4.17
C LEU A 150 -0.05 -15.44 -5.35
N PRO A 151 -0.16 -14.12 -5.60
CA PRO A 151 -0.95 -13.60 -6.72
C PRO A 151 -0.54 -14.19 -8.07
N SER A 152 0.76 -14.46 -8.28
CA SER A 152 1.29 -15.03 -9.53
C SER A 152 0.80 -16.46 -9.81
N HIS A 153 0.30 -17.19 -8.79
CA HIS A 153 -0.14 -18.58 -8.90
C HIS A 153 -1.64 -18.77 -8.67
N ASN A 154 -2.38 -17.70 -8.37
CA ASN A 154 -3.77 -17.78 -7.94
C ASN A 154 -4.63 -16.77 -8.69
N GLU A 155 -5.94 -17.05 -8.71
CA GLU A 155 -6.92 -16.20 -9.38
C GLU A 155 -7.57 -15.20 -8.42
N TYR A 156 -7.80 -14.00 -8.97
CA TYR A 156 -8.57 -12.98 -8.27
C TYR A 156 -10.06 -13.33 -8.29
N VAL A 157 -10.70 -13.19 -7.14
CA VAL A 157 -12.15 -13.26 -7.00
C VAL A 157 -12.70 -11.85 -6.79
N HIS A 158 -13.77 -11.52 -7.50
CA HIS A 158 -14.55 -10.31 -7.23
C HIS A 158 -15.36 -10.54 -5.95
N VAL A 159 -15.24 -9.63 -4.98
CA VAL A 159 -15.93 -9.71 -3.69
C VAL A 159 -17.04 -8.66 -3.70
N PRO A 160 -18.31 -9.07 -3.66
CA PRO A 160 -19.40 -8.13 -3.58
C PRO A 160 -19.44 -7.49 -2.18
N PHE A 161 -19.63 -6.17 -2.11
CA PHE A 161 -20.07 -5.56 -0.87
C PHE A 161 -21.54 -5.89 -0.63
N ALA A 162 -21.88 -6.27 0.60
CA ALA A 162 -23.27 -6.43 0.99
C ALA A 162 -23.96 -5.07 0.90
N ALA A 163 -25.10 -5.03 0.20
CA ALA A 163 -25.96 -3.86 0.09
C ALA A 163 -26.63 -3.52 1.43
#